data_AF-A0A6P0SP89-F1
#
_entry.id   AF-A0A6P0SP89-F1
#
_cell.length_a   1.000
_cell.length_b   1.000
_cell.length_c   1.000
_cell.angle_alpha   90.00
_cell.angle_beta   90.00
_cell.angle_gamma   90.00
#
_symmetry.space_group_name_H-M   'P 1'
#
loop_
_entity.id
_entity.type
_entity.pdbx_description
1 polymer ?
#
loop_
_entity_poly.entity_id
_entity_poly.type
_entity_poly.pdbx_seq_one_letter_code
_entity_poly.pdbx_strand_id
1 'polypeptide(L)'
;MDASRYSTIRVFDPGNNEEGYKVCHHNKAQEFFQQTLLGLYPKQRLSAQWERDIQDLVLSWFRAEPSTVETTSQALAGLCLRCYVSSSILKACKTLASQFCLDYRLTYRELLSYVLNDDGKTRIILDSDGKTQLVLNQQGEIKRGLGQFFTIDVLASYRLNSSDRLSLDNWAYRKTTQHPEIKRCLAEQGLPLSSNWSLLGRVKLRHLEQLYPRDRKLVETFHTVYSQDRQEQR
;
A
#
# COMPACT_ATOMS: atom_id res chain seq x y z
N MET A 1 13.96 -3.48 12.92
CA MET A 1 12.78 -2.65 12.56
C MET A 1 13.02 -1.23 13.03
N ASP A 2 12.43 -0.26 12.35
CA ASP A 2 12.59 1.16 12.65
C ASP A 2 11.29 1.73 13.21
N ALA A 3 11.30 2.12 14.49
CA ALA A 3 10.14 2.70 15.17
C ALA A 3 9.68 4.03 14.52
N SER A 4 10.56 4.72 13.79
CA SER A 4 10.22 5.95 13.06
C SER A 4 9.10 5.72 12.03
N ARG A 5 8.92 4.48 11.54
CA ARG A 5 7.85 4.14 10.59
C ARG A 5 6.46 4.46 11.13
N TYR A 6 6.27 4.44 12.44
CA TYR A 6 4.98 4.75 13.07
C TYR A 6 4.76 6.25 13.32
N SER A 7 5.77 7.09 13.12
CA SER A 7 5.67 8.55 13.32
C SER A 7 5.96 9.37 12.06
N THR A 8 6.38 8.71 10.99
CA THR A 8 6.86 9.38 9.78
C THR A 8 6.04 8.96 8.56
N ILE A 9 5.35 9.91 7.95
CA ILE A 9 4.51 9.70 6.76
C ILE A 9 5.21 10.22 5.50
N ARG A 10 5.10 9.49 4.39
CA ARG A 10 5.54 9.93 3.07
C ARG A 10 4.38 10.54 2.32
N VAL A 11 4.56 11.77 1.86
CA VAL A 11 3.53 12.58 1.21
C VAL A 11 4.00 12.94 -0.18
N PHE A 12 3.15 12.78 -1.19
CA PHE A 12 3.46 13.23 -2.54
C PHE A 12 3.86 14.72 -2.54
N ASP A 13 4.96 15.03 -3.22
CA ASP A 13 5.47 16.39 -3.35
C ASP A 13 5.98 16.61 -4.77
N PRO A 14 5.17 17.22 -5.66
CA PRO A 14 5.57 17.45 -7.04
C PRO A 14 6.74 18.45 -7.15
N GLY A 15 6.95 19.32 -6.14
CA GLY A 15 8.04 20.28 -6.12
C GLY A 15 9.39 19.66 -5.77
N ASN A 16 9.39 18.47 -5.15
CA ASN A 16 10.62 17.71 -4.90
C ASN A 16 11.05 17.00 -6.18
N ASN A 17 11.98 17.62 -6.93
CA ASN A 17 12.46 17.10 -8.20
C ASN A 17 13.36 15.86 -8.09
N GLU A 18 13.88 15.56 -6.91
CA GLU A 18 14.74 14.39 -6.68
C GLU A 18 13.90 13.15 -6.37
N GLU A 19 13.05 13.22 -5.33
CA GLU A 19 12.32 12.06 -4.82
C GLU A 19 10.82 12.05 -5.22
N GLY A 20 10.21 13.20 -5.53
CA GLY A 20 8.77 13.31 -5.80
C GLY A 20 7.86 13.12 -4.58
N TYR A 21 8.44 13.02 -3.38
CA TYR A 21 7.73 13.02 -2.11
C TYR A 21 8.55 13.75 -1.05
N LYS A 22 7.89 14.10 0.04
CA LYS A 22 8.53 14.58 1.27
C LYS A 22 8.22 13.65 2.43
N VAL A 23 9.09 13.72 3.42
CA VAL A 23 8.99 12.95 4.66
C VAL A 23 8.49 13.90 5.74
N CYS A 24 7.30 13.64 6.28
CA CYS A 24 6.69 14.45 7.33
C CYS A 24 6.69 13.68 8.65
N HIS A 25 7.24 14.30 9.69
CA HIS A 25 7.25 13.73 11.04
C HIS A 25 6.07 14.23 11.86
N HIS A 26 5.42 13.33 12.59
CA HIS A 26 4.25 13.61 13.43
C HIS A 26 4.55 13.33 14.89
N ASN A 27 4.79 14.39 15.67
CA ASN A 27 5.09 14.30 17.11
C ASN A 27 4.00 13.55 17.88
N LYS A 28 2.72 13.80 17.57
CA LYS A 28 1.60 13.12 18.23
C LYS A 28 1.59 11.62 18.01
N ALA A 29 1.97 11.16 16.81
CA ALA A 29 2.09 9.74 16.51
C ALA A 29 3.29 9.13 17.24
N GLN A 30 4.42 9.86 17.29
CA GLN A 30 5.59 9.44 18.05
C GLN A 30 5.30 9.30 19.54
N GLU A 31 4.69 10.32 20.15
CA GLU A 31 4.32 10.34 21.57
C GLU A 31 3.36 9.19 21.89
N PHE A 32 2.30 9.03 21.09
CA PHE A 32 1.36 7.91 21.24
C PHE A 32 2.05 6.55 21.13
N PHE A 33 2.93 6.38 20.14
CA PHE A 33 3.67 5.14 19.95
C PHE A 33 4.60 4.83 21.15
N GLN A 34 5.32 5.85 21.64
CA GLN A 34 6.26 5.69 22.75
C GLN A 34 5.55 5.44 24.09
N GLN A 35 4.54 6.25 24.42
CA GLN A 35 3.84 6.16 25.70
C GLN A 35 2.98 4.91 25.79
N THR A 36 2.26 4.61 24.70
CA THR A 36 1.23 3.57 24.74
C THR A 36 1.79 2.22 24.33
N LEU A 37 2.57 2.12 23.26
CA LEU A 37 2.95 0.82 22.69
C LEU A 37 4.27 0.29 23.23
N LEU A 38 5.26 1.17 23.46
CA LEU A 38 6.51 0.76 24.11
C LEU A 38 6.35 0.58 25.63
N GLY A 39 5.36 1.22 26.25
CA GLY A 39 5.01 1.02 27.66
C GLY A 39 4.41 -0.37 27.93
N LEU A 40 3.64 -0.92 26.99
CA LEU A 40 3.02 -2.25 27.10
C LEU A 40 3.98 -3.40 26.76
N TYR A 41 4.99 -3.15 25.92
CA TYR A 41 5.98 -4.15 25.50
C TYR A 41 7.40 -3.60 25.66
N PRO A 42 7.95 -3.57 26.89
CA PRO A 42 9.32 -3.11 27.12
C PRO A 42 10.30 -3.93 26.28
N LYS A 43 11.14 -3.22 25.50
CA LYS A 43 12.05 -3.76 24.48
C LYS A 43 12.81 -5.01 24.95
N GLN A 44 12.36 -6.21 24.54
CA GLN A 44 13.17 -7.42 24.69
C GLN A 44 13.83 -7.87 23.37
N ARG A 45 13.25 -7.57 22.21
CA ARG A 45 13.93 -7.58 20.89
C ARG A 45 12.92 -7.15 19.84
N LEU A 46 13.32 -6.28 18.90
CA LEU A 46 12.50 -5.95 17.73
C LEU A 46 12.44 -7.17 16.81
N SER A 47 11.56 -8.13 17.10
CA SER A 47 11.34 -9.34 16.31
C SER A 47 10.20 -9.13 15.31
N ALA A 48 10.17 -9.93 14.23
CA ALA A 48 9.05 -10.00 13.28
C ALA A 48 7.69 -10.16 13.96
N GLN A 49 7.67 -10.92 15.06
CA GLN A 49 6.47 -11.16 15.86
C GLN A 49 6.04 -9.90 16.62
N TRP A 50 6.97 -9.19 17.25
CA TRP A 50 6.67 -7.99 18.02
C TRP A 50 6.03 -6.88 17.17
N GLU A 51 6.54 -6.65 15.94
CA GLU A 51 5.92 -5.66 15.04
C GLU A 51 4.53 -6.10 14.58
N ARG A 52 4.33 -7.40 14.39
CA ARG A 52 3.00 -7.95 14.10
C ARG A 52 2.04 -7.74 15.26
N ASP A 53 2.47 -7.99 16.49
CA ASP A 53 1.65 -7.82 17.69
C ASP A 53 1.26 -6.35 17.88
N ILE A 54 2.20 -5.42 17.63
CA ILE A 54 1.92 -3.99 17.65
C ILE A 54 0.95 -3.60 16.55
N GLN A 55 1.15 -4.05 15.32
CA GLN A 55 0.22 -3.77 14.22
C GLN A 55 -1.18 -4.26 14.54
N ASP A 56 -1.30 -5.44 15.15
CA ASP A 56 -2.58 -6.02 15.53
C ASP A 56 -3.27 -5.20 16.61
N LEU A 57 -2.53 -4.83 17.66
CA LEU A 57 -3.04 -3.99 18.74
C LEU A 57 -3.51 -2.63 18.21
N VAL A 58 -2.65 -1.92 17.48
CA VAL A 58 -2.97 -0.58 16.96
C VAL A 58 -4.12 -0.64 15.96
N LEU A 59 -4.19 -1.67 15.13
CA LEU A 59 -5.28 -1.83 14.18
C LEU A 59 -6.59 -2.17 14.89
N SER A 60 -6.55 -2.95 15.97
CA SER A 60 -7.72 -3.22 16.80
C SER A 60 -8.29 -1.93 17.41
N TRP A 61 -7.42 -1.01 17.85
CA TRP A 61 -7.85 0.30 18.37
C TRP A 61 -8.38 1.21 17.28
N PHE A 62 -7.73 1.23 16.11
CA PHE A 62 -8.19 2.05 14.99
C PHE A 62 -9.58 1.62 14.49
N ARG A 63 -9.86 0.31 14.51
CA ARG A 63 -11.14 -0.29 14.08
C ARG A 63 -12.13 -0.51 15.21
N ALA A 64 -11.82 -0.04 16.41
CA ALA A 64 -12.67 -0.26 17.56
C ALA A 64 -13.97 0.54 17.41
N GLU A 65 -15.05 0.02 17.97
CA GLU A 65 -16.31 0.77 18.06
C GLU A 65 -16.08 2.05 18.90
N PRO A 66 -16.71 3.18 18.57
CA PRO A 66 -16.50 4.45 19.28
C PRO A 66 -16.74 4.38 20.81
N SER A 67 -17.51 3.40 21.27
CA SER A 67 -17.76 3.15 22.70
C SER A 67 -16.62 2.43 23.43
N THR A 68 -15.67 1.83 22.71
CA THR A 68 -14.64 0.94 23.26
C THR A 68 -13.29 1.60 23.45
N VAL A 69 -12.97 2.62 22.64
CA VAL A 69 -11.71 3.36 22.69
C VAL A 69 -12.01 4.84 22.58
N GLU A 70 -11.32 5.67 23.37
CA GLU A 70 -11.42 7.12 23.24
C GLU A 70 -11.12 7.55 21.80
N THR A 71 -11.99 8.39 21.22
CA THR A 71 -11.90 8.84 19.83
C THR A 71 -10.53 9.43 19.47
N THR A 72 -9.89 10.14 20.41
CA THR A 72 -8.52 10.67 20.25
C THR A 72 -7.51 9.53 20.05
N SER A 73 -7.57 8.52 20.91
CA SER A 73 -6.69 7.35 20.87
C SER A 73 -6.92 6.52 19.60
N GLN A 74 -8.17 6.36 19.18
CA GLN A 74 -8.52 5.73 17.90
C GLN A 74 -7.89 6.48 16.71
N ALA A 75 -8.00 7.81 16.68
CA ALA A 75 -7.43 8.63 15.62
C ALA A 75 -5.89 8.59 15.60
N LEU A 76 -5.24 8.56 16.77
CA LEU A 76 -3.78 8.45 16.89
C LEU A 76 -3.26 7.06 16.49
N ALA A 77 -4.00 6.00 16.82
CA ALA A 77 -3.72 4.65 16.34
C ALA A 77 -3.79 4.59 14.80
N GLY A 78 -4.83 5.18 14.22
CA GLY A 78 -4.96 5.35 12.77
C GLY A 78 -3.79 6.12 12.16
N LEU A 79 -3.36 7.23 12.78
CA LEU A 79 -2.21 8.01 12.32
C LEU A 79 -0.92 7.19 12.33
N CYS A 80 -0.66 6.41 13.38
CA CYS A 80 0.52 5.56 13.46
C CYS A 80 0.57 4.55 12.31
N LEU A 81 -0.56 3.92 12.02
CA LEU A 81 -0.68 2.95 10.94
C LEU A 81 -0.58 3.59 9.55
N ARG A 82 -1.14 4.78 9.35
CA ARG A 82 -1.01 5.55 8.08
C ARG A 82 0.46 5.90 7.81
N CYS A 83 1.18 6.34 8.84
CA CYS A 83 2.64 6.54 8.77
C CYS A 83 3.33 5.24 8.33
N TYR A 84 3.00 4.13 9.00
CA TYR A 84 3.59 2.82 8.71
C TYR A 84 3.39 2.41 7.25
N VAL A 85 2.15 2.37 6.77
CA VAL A 85 1.82 1.87 5.43
C VAL A 85 2.29 2.81 4.32
N SER A 86 2.46 4.12 4.57
CA SER A 86 2.99 5.07 3.58
C SER A 86 4.36 4.66 3.04
N SER A 87 5.20 4.06 3.91
CA SER A 87 6.51 3.53 3.52
C SER A 87 6.41 2.31 2.61
N SER A 88 5.47 1.41 2.89
CA SER A 88 5.21 0.21 2.10
C SER A 88 4.60 0.55 0.74
N ILE A 89 3.71 1.54 0.68
CA ILE A 89 3.11 2.08 -0.54
C ILE A 89 4.20 2.68 -1.44
N LEU A 90 5.06 3.55 -0.89
CA LEU A 90 6.20 4.11 -1.64
C LEU A 90 7.10 3.01 -2.20
N LYS A 91 7.43 2.00 -1.39
CA LYS A 91 8.25 0.86 -1.82
C LYS A 91 7.57 0.09 -2.96
N ALA A 92 6.25 -0.07 -2.91
CA ALA A 92 5.50 -0.70 -3.99
C ALA A 92 5.58 0.10 -5.29
N CYS A 93 5.42 1.43 -5.26
CA CYS A 93 5.61 2.28 -6.44
C CYS A 93 7.03 2.18 -7.02
N LYS A 94 8.07 2.22 -6.16
CA LYS A 94 9.47 2.05 -6.60
C LYS A 94 9.69 0.67 -7.25
N THR A 95 9.12 -0.38 -6.65
CA THR A 95 9.21 -1.75 -7.17
C THR A 95 8.50 -1.88 -8.53
N LEU A 96 7.28 -1.36 -8.64
CA LEU A 96 6.52 -1.34 -9.89
C LEU A 96 7.30 -0.65 -11.00
N ALA A 97 7.80 0.57 -10.76
CA ALA A 97 8.59 1.27 -11.76
C ALA A 97 9.81 0.45 -12.18
N SER A 98 10.57 -0.10 -11.22
CA SER A 98 11.77 -0.90 -11.51
C SER A 98 11.49 -2.13 -12.38
N GLN A 99 10.29 -2.72 -12.29
CA GLN A 99 9.89 -3.86 -13.13
C GLN A 99 9.65 -3.48 -14.59
N PHE A 100 9.42 -2.19 -14.87
CA PHE A 100 9.08 -1.69 -16.20
C PHE A 100 10.09 -0.66 -16.75
N CYS A 101 11.17 -0.34 -16.02
CA CYS A 101 12.14 0.70 -16.40
C CYS A 101 13.02 0.39 -17.62
N LEU A 102 13.07 -0.85 -18.12
CA LEU A 102 14.04 -1.20 -19.19
C LEU A 102 13.68 -0.58 -20.55
N ASP A 103 12.40 -0.36 -20.85
CA ASP A 103 11.95 0.13 -22.17
C ASP A 103 10.99 1.33 -22.11
N TYR A 104 10.56 1.76 -20.91
CA TYR A 104 9.47 2.73 -20.75
C TYR A 104 9.92 3.96 -19.94
N ARG A 105 9.42 5.15 -20.31
CA ARG A 105 9.68 6.43 -19.61
C ARG A 105 8.96 6.54 -18.25
N LEU A 106 8.36 5.46 -17.76
CA LEU A 106 7.68 5.41 -16.48
C LEU A 106 8.65 5.70 -15.35
N THR A 107 8.37 6.71 -14.53
CA THR A 107 9.06 6.88 -13.25
C THR A 107 8.12 6.56 -12.10
N TYR A 108 8.65 6.04 -10.99
CA TYR A 108 7.81 5.79 -9.81
C TYR A 108 7.09 7.05 -9.31
N ARG A 109 7.64 8.24 -9.61
CA ARG A 109 7.08 9.56 -9.26
C ARG A 109 5.69 9.77 -9.87
N GLU A 110 5.45 9.29 -11.08
CA GLU A 110 4.14 9.37 -11.74
C GLU A 110 3.07 8.58 -10.99
N LEU A 111 3.47 7.52 -10.28
CA LEU A 111 2.56 6.69 -9.50
C LEU A 111 2.21 7.33 -8.14
N LEU A 112 3.07 8.18 -7.59
CA LEU A 112 2.95 8.67 -6.22
C LEU A 112 1.71 9.55 -6.00
N SER A 113 1.31 10.33 -7.00
CA SER A 113 0.16 11.24 -6.94
C SER A 113 -1.16 10.50 -6.68
N TYR A 114 -1.24 9.23 -7.07
CA TYR A 114 -2.44 8.41 -6.89
C TYR A 114 -2.55 7.80 -5.48
N VAL A 115 -1.44 7.59 -4.78
CA VAL A 115 -1.42 6.72 -3.58
C VAL A 115 -0.77 7.33 -2.35
N LEU A 116 0.06 8.38 -2.48
CA LEU A 116 0.60 9.15 -1.36
C LEU A 116 -0.20 10.45 -1.15
N ASN A 117 -1.52 10.32 -1.14
CA ASN A 117 -2.47 11.43 -1.01
C ASN A 117 -2.75 11.84 0.46
N ASP A 118 -1.99 11.30 1.40
CA ASP A 118 -2.20 11.44 2.84
C ASP A 118 -1.03 12.16 3.51
N ASP A 119 -1.30 13.29 4.16
CA ASP A 119 -0.31 14.08 4.90
C ASP A 119 -0.30 13.84 6.43
N GLY A 120 -1.22 13.01 6.92
CA GLY A 120 -1.35 12.66 8.34
C GLY A 120 -1.93 13.76 9.24
N LYS A 121 -2.31 14.94 8.71
CA LYS A 121 -2.80 16.05 9.56
C LYS A 121 -4.26 15.88 9.94
N THR A 122 -5.07 15.31 9.05
CA THR A 122 -6.48 15.04 9.30
C THR A 122 -6.62 13.92 10.31
N ARG A 123 -7.34 14.16 11.41
CA ARG A 123 -7.69 13.13 12.39
C ARG A 123 -8.83 12.30 11.83
N ILE A 124 -8.58 11.01 11.64
CA ILE A 124 -9.52 10.10 10.98
C ILE A 124 -9.84 8.97 11.93
N ILE A 125 -11.13 8.69 12.04
CA ILE A 125 -11.68 7.46 12.62
C ILE A 125 -12.52 6.75 11.55
N LEU A 126 -12.87 5.49 11.81
CA LEU A 126 -13.77 4.75 10.93
C LEU A 126 -15.20 4.79 11.49
N ASP A 127 -16.18 4.85 10.61
CA ASP A 127 -17.59 4.63 10.97
C ASP A 127 -17.81 3.16 11.39
N SER A 128 -18.99 2.87 11.92
CA SER A 128 -19.50 1.55 12.28
C SER A 128 -19.40 0.49 11.16
N ASP A 129 -19.35 0.89 9.90
CA ASP A 129 -19.13 -0.02 8.76
C ASP A 129 -17.66 -0.47 8.60
N GLY A 130 -16.74 0.09 9.40
CA GLY A 130 -15.31 -0.16 9.38
C GLY A 130 -14.59 0.31 8.10
N LYS A 131 -15.25 1.13 7.26
CA LYS A 131 -14.77 1.53 5.94
C LYS A 131 -14.90 3.03 5.68
N THR A 132 -15.99 3.64 6.14
CA THR A 132 -16.27 5.05 5.92
C THR A 132 -15.36 5.91 6.80
N GLN A 133 -14.69 6.89 6.18
CA GLN A 133 -13.76 7.78 6.85
C GLN A 133 -14.52 8.95 7.49
N LEU A 134 -14.37 9.09 8.80
CA LEU A 134 -14.93 10.20 9.55
C LEU A 134 -13.80 11.11 10.03
N VAL A 135 -13.96 12.41 9.83
CA VAL A 135 -13.03 13.46 10.25
C VAL A 135 -13.43 13.95 11.63
N LEU A 136 -12.49 13.89 12.56
CA LEU A 136 -12.62 14.48 13.88
C LEU A 136 -12.06 15.90 13.86
N ASN A 137 -12.91 16.90 14.06
CA ASN A 137 -12.45 18.28 14.17
C ASN A 137 -11.81 18.57 15.54
N GLN A 138 -11.34 19.80 15.73
CA GLN A 138 -10.69 20.20 16.99
C GLN A 138 -11.67 20.25 18.17
N GLN A 139 -12.96 20.42 17.89
CA GLN A 139 -14.05 20.48 18.86
C GLN A 139 -14.63 19.08 19.20
N GLY A 140 -14.09 18.02 18.60
CA GLY A 140 -14.57 16.65 18.81
C GLY A 140 -15.81 16.27 18.00
N GLU A 141 -16.28 17.14 17.10
CA GLU A 141 -17.37 16.81 16.18
C GLU A 141 -16.89 15.87 15.08
N ILE A 142 -17.76 14.93 14.72
CA ILE A 142 -17.51 13.90 13.72
C ILE A 142 -18.24 14.30 12.44
N LYS A 143 -17.50 14.45 11.33
CA LYS A 143 -18.06 14.77 10.01
C LYS A 143 -17.57 13.75 8.98
N ARG A 144 -18.37 13.47 7.96
CA ARG A 144 -17.92 12.64 6.83
C ARG A 144 -16.81 13.36 6.07
N GLY A 145 -15.71 12.66 5.79
CA GLY A 145 -14.63 13.20 4.98
C GLY A 145 -15.06 13.42 3.53
N LEU A 146 -14.56 14.49 2.90
CA LEU A 146 -14.84 14.82 1.49
C LEU A 146 -13.96 14.03 0.50
N GLY A 147 -12.97 13.27 0.99
CA GLY A 147 -12.04 12.50 0.17
C GLY A 147 -11.55 11.26 0.88
N GLN A 148 -11.09 10.28 0.10
CA GLN A 148 -10.66 8.97 0.57
C GLN A 148 -9.14 8.86 0.51
N PHE A 149 -8.48 8.78 1.67
CA PHE A 149 -7.04 8.52 1.72
C PHE A 149 -6.73 7.07 1.40
N PHE A 150 -5.79 6.83 0.49
CA PHE A 150 -5.45 5.47 0.07
C PHE A 150 -4.83 4.65 1.21
N THR A 151 -4.07 5.28 2.10
CA THR A 151 -3.56 4.67 3.34
C THR A 151 -4.70 4.07 4.18
N ILE A 152 -5.83 4.75 4.29
CA ILE A 152 -7.00 4.26 5.01
C ILE A 152 -7.65 3.09 4.27
N ASP A 153 -7.70 3.10 2.93
CA ASP A 153 -8.27 1.99 2.15
C ASP A 153 -7.46 0.70 2.32
N VAL A 154 -6.14 0.83 2.38
CA VAL A 154 -5.24 -0.27 2.74
C VAL A 154 -5.59 -0.78 4.14
N LEU A 155 -5.69 0.12 5.11
CA LEU A 155 -5.93 -0.22 6.51
C LEU A 155 -7.33 -0.72 6.81
N ALA A 156 -8.38 -0.26 6.13
CA ALA A 156 -9.76 -0.70 6.31
C ALA A 156 -10.00 -2.08 5.66
N SER A 157 -9.29 -2.39 4.57
CA SER A 157 -9.44 -3.67 3.86
C SER A 157 -8.54 -4.81 4.40
N TYR A 158 -7.60 -4.53 5.30
CA TYR A 158 -6.72 -5.55 5.89
C TYR A 158 -7.48 -6.60 6.72
N ARG A 159 -7.09 -7.87 6.67
CA ARG A 159 -7.78 -8.96 7.37
C ARG A 159 -7.04 -9.33 8.65
N LEU A 160 -7.46 -8.77 9.79
CA LEU A 160 -6.82 -9.02 11.08
C LEU A 160 -6.96 -10.49 11.52
N ASN A 161 -8.14 -11.09 11.37
CA ASN A 161 -8.48 -12.38 12.00
C ASN A 161 -8.33 -13.60 11.09
N SER A 162 -7.53 -13.49 10.02
CA SER A 162 -7.33 -14.59 9.06
C SER A 162 -6.00 -15.29 9.34
N SER A 163 -6.00 -16.61 9.48
CA SER A 163 -4.78 -17.43 9.68
C SER A 163 -3.76 -17.22 8.55
N ASP A 164 -4.24 -17.07 7.31
CA ASP A 164 -3.41 -16.92 6.11
C ASP A 164 -3.21 -15.46 5.70
N ARG A 165 -3.32 -14.51 6.64
CA ARG A 165 -3.17 -13.09 6.30
C ARG A 165 -1.74 -12.77 5.89
N LEU A 166 -1.63 -11.95 4.84
CA LEU A 166 -0.38 -11.31 4.47
C LEU A 166 0.09 -10.38 5.59
N SER A 167 1.40 -10.13 5.71
CA SER A 167 1.88 -9.02 6.54
C SER A 167 1.30 -7.69 6.05
N LEU A 168 1.21 -6.69 6.92
CA LEU A 168 0.68 -5.38 6.55
C LEU A 168 1.48 -4.73 5.40
N ASP A 169 2.79 -4.96 5.35
CA ASP A 169 3.65 -4.55 4.24
C ASP A 169 3.25 -5.19 2.91
N ASN A 170 3.06 -6.52 2.90
CA ASN A 170 2.67 -7.25 1.71
C ASN A 170 1.23 -6.92 1.28
N TRP A 171 0.36 -6.64 2.24
CA TRP A 171 -0.99 -6.17 1.96
C TRP A 171 -0.98 -4.78 1.32
N ALA A 172 -0.26 -3.82 1.89
CA ALA A 172 -0.09 -2.48 1.33
C ALA A 172 0.50 -2.55 -0.09
N TYR A 173 1.51 -3.42 -0.30
CA TYR A 173 2.05 -3.69 -1.63
C TYR A 173 0.96 -4.18 -2.59
N ARG A 174 0.24 -5.25 -2.22
CA ARG A 174 -0.84 -5.83 -3.04
C ARG A 174 -1.93 -4.81 -3.36
N LYS A 175 -2.33 -3.98 -2.39
CA LYS A 175 -3.33 -2.94 -2.61
C LYS A 175 -2.83 -1.85 -3.55
N THR A 176 -1.56 -1.47 -3.44
CA THR A 176 -0.93 -0.46 -4.31
C THR A 176 -0.86 -0.96 -5.75
N THR A 177 -0.42 -2.20 -5.98
CA THR A 177 -0.40 -2.79 -7.34
C THR A 177 -1.79 -3.02 -7.93
N GLN A 178 -2.82 -3.09 -7.08
CA GLN A 178 -4.21 -3.22 -7.52
C GLN A 178 -4.93 -1.89 -7.69
N HIS A 179 -4.29 -0.75 -7.38
CA HIS A 179 -4.90 0.57 -7.44
C HIS A 179 -5.36 0.89 -8.87
N PRO A 180 -6.64 1.26 -9.10
CA PRO A 180 -7.20 1.45 -10.44
C PRO A 180 -6.43 2.47 -11.28
N GLU A 181 -6.02 3.58 -10.68
CA GLU A 181 -5.33 4.68 -11.35
C GLU A 181 -3.89 4.30 -11.68
N ILE A 182 -3.23 3.50 -10.83
CA ILE A 182 -1.91 2.94 -11.15
C ILE A 182 -2.05 1.96 -12.32
N LYS A 183 -3.06 1.08 -12.29
CA LYS A 183 -3.35 0.17 -13.42
C LYS A 183 -3.62 0.91 -14.71
N ARG A 184 -4.38 2.00 -14.65
CA ARG A 184 -4.67 2.85 -15.81
C ARG A 184 -3.42 3.54 -16.32
N CYS A 185 -2.64 4.19 -15.45
CA CYS A 185 -1.39 4.86 -15.80
C CYS A 185 -0.42 3.89 -16.48
N LEU A 186 -0.25 2.68 -15.93
CA LEU A 186 0.59 1.66 -16.54
C LEU A 186 0.02 1.18 -17.90
N ALA A 187 -1.28 0.96 -18.00
CA ALA A 187 -1.92 0.58 -19.26
C ALA A 187 -1.79 1.65 -20.36
N GLU A 188 -1.89 2.94 -20.03
CA GLU A 188 -1.67 4.08 -20.94
C GLU A 188 -0.25 4.09 -21.51
N GLN A 189 0.73 3.61 -20.74
CA GLN A 189 2.12 3.47 -21.17
C GLN A 189 2.41 2.14 -21.88
N GLY A 190 1.37 1.34 -22.18
CA GLY A 190 1.53 0.03 -22.83
C GLY A 190 2.01 -1.08 -21.89
N LEU A 191 1.98 -0.83 -20.57
CA LEU A 191 2.42 -1.72 -19.50
C LEU A 191 1.22 -2.30 -18.74
N PRO A 192 0.52 -3.32 -19.27
CA PRO A 192 -0.54 -3.95 -18.48
C PRO A 192 0.08 -4.64 -17.26
N LEU A 193 -0.46 -4.37 -16.06
CA LEU A 193 -0.19 -5.12 -14.80
C LEU A 193 -0.72 -6.57 -14.83
N SER A 194 -0.73 -7.16 -16.00
CA SER A 194 -1.02 -8.55 -16.20
C SER A 194 0.30 -9.31 -15.93
N SER A 195 0.25 -10.50 -15.30
CA SER A 195 1.46 -11.29 -14.96
C SER A 195 2.45 -11.40 -16.12
N ASN A 196 3.75 -11.57 -15.86
CA ASN A 196 4.76 -11.77 -16.92
C ASN A 196 4.32 -12.84 -17.95
N TRP A 197 3.59 -13.85 -17.51
CA TRP A 197 2.94 -14.85 -18.36
C TRP A 197 1.87 -14.29 -19.30
N SER A 198 1.05 -13.36 -18.85
CA SER A 198 0.07 -12.69 -19.70
C SER A 198 0.66 -11.63 -20.63
N LEU A 199 1.88 -11.13 -20.36
CA LEU A 199 2.65 -10.35 -21.35
C LEU A 199 3.06 -11.24 -22.53
N LEU A 200 3.58 -12.45 -22.24
CA LEU A 200 3.89 -13.45 -23.26
C LEU A 200 2.62 -13.90 -24.00
N GLY A 201 1.49 -14.05 -23.30
CA GLY A 201 0.20 -14.37 -23.90
C GLY A 201 -0.36 -13.31 -24.85
N ARG A 202 0.13 -12.06 -24.79
CA ARG A 202 -0.31 -10.95 -25.65
C ARG A 202 0.52 -10.77 -26.91
N VAL A 203 1.67 -11.45 -27.03
CA VAL A 203 2.48 -11.44 -28.25
C VAL A 203 1.68 -12.14 -29.36
N LYS A 204 1.01 -11.36 -30.21
CA LYS A 204 0.30 -11.91 -31.37
C LYS A 204 1.35 -12.47 -32.35
N LEU A 205 1.02 -13.55 -33.07
CA LEU A 205 1.91 -14.21 -34.05
C LEU A 205 2.65 -13.23 -34.98
N ARG A 206 1.97 -12.15 -35.40
CA ARG A 206 2.52 -11.07 -36.23
C ARG A 206 3.68 -10.27 -35.60
N HIS A 207 3.83 -10.26 -34.29
CA HIS A 207 4.94 -9.61 -33.59
C HIS A 207 6.10 -10.58 -33.30
N LEU A 208 5.90 -11.90 -33.44
CA LEU A 208 6.97 -12.90 -33.29
C LEU A 208 8.06 -12.74 -34.35
N GLU A 209 7.72 -12.18 -35.52
CA GLU A 209 8.65 -11.89 -36.62
C GLU A 209 9.61 -10.74 -36.36
N GLN A 210 9.30 -9.88 -35.39
CA GLN A 210 10.14 -8.75 -35.01
C GLN A 210 11.05 -9.08 -33.82
N LEU A 211 10.91 -10.26 -33.22
CA LEU A 211 11.72 -10.69 -32.09
C LEU A 211 13.02 -11.35 -32.56
N TYR A 212 14.06 -11.21 -31.75
CA TYR A 212 15.28 -11.98 -31.96
C TYR A 212 14.98 -13.49 -31.89
N PRO A 213 15.72 -14.34 -32.64
CA PRO A 213 15.44 -15.78 -32.73
C PRO A 213 15.35 -16.49 -31.38
N ARG A 214 16.16 -16.05 -30.40
CA ARG A 214 16.17 -16.59 -29.04
C ARG A 214 14.88 -16.27 -28.27
N ASP A 215 14.40 -15.03 -28.39
CA ASP A 215 13.21 -14.56 -27.67
C ASP A 215 11.94 -15.13 -28.30
N ARG A 216 11.90 -15.23 -29.63
CA ARG A 216 10.84 -15.95 -30.36
C ARG A 216 10.67 -17.38 -29.83
N LYS A 217 11.78 -18.12 -29.67
CA LYS A 217 11.76 -19.50 -29.17
C LYS A 217 11.16 -19.60 -27.77
N LEU A 218 11.44 -18.62 -26.91
CA LEU A 218 10.91 -18.54 -25.55
C LEU A 218 9.39 -18.34 -25.56
N VAL A 219 8.90 -17.39 -26.37
CA VAL A 219 7.47 -17.08 -26.50
C VAL A 219 6.69 -18.26 -27.12
N GLU A 220 7.24 -18.91 -28.15
CA GLU A 220 6.64 -20.11 -28.76
C GLU A 220 6.50 -21.25 -27.75
N THR A 221 7.58 -21.53 -27.00
CA THR A 221 7.58 -22.58 -25.95
C THR A 221 6.53 -22.28 -24.89
N PHE A 222 6.42 -21.01 -24.47
CA PHE A 222 5.37 -20.58 -23.55
C PHE A 222 3.97 -20.84 -24.11
N HIS A 223 3.69 -20.44 -25.35
CA HIS A 223 2.37 -20.66 -25.96
C HIS A 223 2.02 -22.14 -26.07
N THR A 224 2.97 -23.02 -26.35
CA THR A 224 2.76 -24.49 -26.37
C THR A 224 2.42 -25.04 -24.99
N VAL A 225 3.18 -24.67 -23.95
CA VAL A 225 2.92 -25.15 -22.59
C VAL A 225 1.58 -24.60 -22.08
N TYR A 226 1.32 -23.31 -22.29
CA TYR A 226 0.11 -22.65 -21.84
C TYR A 226 -1.16 -23.13 -22.56
N SER A 227 -1.06 -23.56 -23.83
CA SER A 227 -2.19 -24.13 -24.56
C SER A 227 -2.52 -25.55 -24.10
N GLN A 228 -1.50 -26.36 -23.80
CA GLN A 228 -1.66 -27.72 -23.25
C GLN A 228 -2.34 -27.69 -21.87
N ASP A 229 -1.82 -26.86 -20.95
CA ASP A 229 -2.35 -26.72 -19.58
C ASP A 229 -3.83 -26.24 -19.57
N ARG A 230 -4.23 -25.43 -20.55
CA ARG A 230 -5.63 -24.98 -20.73
C ARG A 230 -6.55 -26.02 -21.36
N GLN A 231 -6.02 -27.00 -22.09
CA GLN A 231 -6.80 -28.14 -22.56
C GLN A 231 -7.02 -29.18 -21.46
N GLU A 232 -6.06 -29.33 -20.54
CA GLU A 232 -6.16 -30.25 -19.40
C GLU A 232 -7.09 -29.73 -18.28
N GLN A 233 -7.25 -28.41 -18.15
CA GLN A 233 -8.16 -27.78 -17.17
C GLN A 233 -9.60 -27.55 -17.68
N ARG A 234 -9.99 -28.14 -18.81
CA ARG A 234 -11.36 -28.13 -19.34
C ARG A 234 -12.04 -29.46 -19.13
#